data_AF-A0A948TEJ7-F1
#
_entry.id   AF-A0A948TEJ7-F1
#
_cell.length_a   1.000
_cell.length_b   1.000
_cell.length_c   1.000
_cell.angle_alpha   90.00
_cell.angle_beta   90.00
_cell.angle_gamma   90.00
#
_symmetry.space_group_name_H-M   'P 1'
#
loop_
_entity.id
_entity.type
_entity.pdbx_description
1 polymer ?
#
loop_
_entity_poly.entity_id
_entity_poly.type
_entity_poly.pdbx_seq_one_letter_code
_entity_poly.pdbx_strand_id
1 'polypeptide(L)'
;MAHIERLESECPPDAHKVIRPPENEVKATIVVKIDDSEAHTFGIADLCAVIALMSAKPLLLCSPQLREQIEAHKADEEINPAYLQISGDQAYLSYSDGAQGPVQPYFDLTAHPEAAANFLELLEQKQFVIIDTIAMLILRSISTVFPWDRLLAGDFVRQYVRARGDLVAPADYDLLQQIRYGRKDGYSIKDTEPRAYQYLRLERKLFLQYPTEDDD
;
A
#
# COMPACT_ATOMS: atom_id res chain seq x y z
N MET A 1 28.69 -41.54 7.05
CA MET A 1 28.66 -40.11 6.72
C MET A 1 27.24 -39.65 6.94
N ALA A 2 27.00 -38.78 7.92
CA ALA A 2 25.65 -38.32 8.24
C ALA A 2 25.16 -37.38 7.12
N HIS A 3 24.05 -37.75 6.49
CA HIS A 3 23.35 -36.89 5.55
C HIS A 3 22.86 -35.67 6.33
N ILE A 4 23.34 -34.48 5.97
CA ILE A 4 22.71 -33.24 6.42
C ILE A 4 21.44 -33.12 5.57
N GLU A 5 20.30 -33.45 6.15
CA GLU A 5 19.01 -33.10 5.56
C GLU A 5 18.95 -31.57 5.44
N ARG A 6 18.80 -31.09 4.21
CA ARG A 6 18.45 -29.69 3.97
C ARG A 6 17.04 -29.51 4.53
N LEU A 7 16.81 -28.46 5.33
CA LEU A 7 15.46 -28.05 5.70
C LEU A 7 14.68 -27.85 4.39
N GLU A 8 13.75 -28.77 4.11
CA GLU A 8 12.77 -28.61 3.05
C GLU A 8 11.90 -27.40 3.41
N SER A 9 11.78 -26.46 2.49
CA SER A 9 10.92 -25.27 2.60
C SER A 9 9.44 -25.61 2.40
N GLU A 10 9.03 -26.84 2.70
CA GLU A 10 7.64 -27.21 2.71
C GLU A 10 7.07 -26.78 4.06
N CYS A 11 6.12 -25.85 4.00
CA CYS A 11 5.31 -25.46 5.15
C CYS A 11 4.75 -26.74 5.77
N PRO A 12 4.89 -26.97 7.09
CA PRO A 12 4.43 -28.20 7.70
C PRO A 12 2.97 -28.46 7.30
N PRO A 13 2.62 -29.71 6.92
CA PRO A 13 1.28 -30.04 6.46
C PRO A 13 0.36 -29.99 7.68
N ASP A 14 -0.12 -28.78 8.00
CA ASP A 14 -1.18 -28.41 8.95
C ASP A 14 -1.07 -26.94 9.44
N ALA A 15 -0.08 -26.14 9.02
CA ALA A 15 -0.01 -24.72 9.38
C ALA A 15 -1.22 -23.90 8.91
N HIS A 16 -1.83 -24.30 7.78
CA HIS A 16 -3.04 -23.67 7.22
C HIS A 16 -4.34 -24.14 7.91
N LYS A 17 -4.30 -25.17 8.77
CA LYS A 17 -5.50 -25.74 9.44
C LYS A 17 -5.88 -25.03 10.75
N VAL A 18 -5.09 -24.07 11.21
CA VAL A 18 -5.40 -23.23 12.38
C VAL A 18 -5.49 -21.76 11.99
N ILE A 19 -6.10 -21.46 10.84
CA ILE A 19 -6.53 -20.09 10.54
C ILE A 19 -7.75 -19.84 11.42
N ARG A 20 -7.54 -19.18 12.57
CA ARG A 20 -8.65 -18.65 13.37
C ARG A 20 -9.48 -17.76 12.45
N PRO A 21 -10.82 -17.78 12.51
CA PRO A 21 -11.61 -16.84 11.73
C PRO A 21 -11.17 -15.40 12.05
N PRO A 22 -11.27 -14.47 11.09
CA PRO A 22 -11.02 -13.06 11.36
C PRO A 22 -11.81 -12.59 12.59
N GLU A 23 -11.12 -12.01 13.56
CA GLU A 23 -11.72 -11.48 14.79
C GLU A 23 -12.14 -10.02 14.61
N ASN A 24 -11.54 -9.32 13.62
CA ASN A 24 -11.82 -7.91 13.31
C ASN A 24 -12.33 -7.77 11.87
N GLU A 25 -13.25 -6.85 11.66
CA GLU A 25 -13.85 -6.57 10.34
C GLU A 25 -13.22 -5.30 9.74
N VAL A 26 -12.63 -5.42 8.55
CA VAL A 26 -12.19 -4.26 7.76
C VAL A 26 -13.37 -3.78 6.92
N LYS A 27 -13.90 -2.61 7.24
CA LYS A 27 -15.01 -1.96 6.52
C LYS A 27 -14.53 -0.85 5.59
N ALA A 28 -13.32 -0.35 5.84
CA ALA A 28 -12.74 0.69 5.02
C ALA A 28 -12.23 0.15 3.69
N THR A 29 -12.23 1.02 2.69
CA THR A 29 -11.64 0.76 1.38
C THR A 29 -10.43 1.66 1.19
N ILE A 30 -9.24 1.07 1.04
CA ILE A 30 -7.99 1.82 0.85
C ILE A 30 -7.89 2.31 -0.59
N VAL A 31 -7.55 3.59 -0.77
CA VAL A 31 -7.38 4.25 -2.07
C VAL A 31 -6.01 4.92 -2.12
N VAL A 32 -5.26 4.70 -3.19
CA VAL A 32 -3.95 5.33 -3.40
C VAL A 32 -4.12 6.64 -4.15
N LYS A 33 -3.71 7.74 -3.53
CA LYS A 33 -3.61 9.05 -4.16
C LYS A 33 -2.28 9.17 -4.87
N ILE A 34 -2.34 9.54 -6.14
CA ILE A 34 -1.17 9.69 -7.00
C ILE A 34 -1.08 11.15 -7.42
N ASP A 35 0.11 11.73 -7.28
CA ASP A 35 0.39 13.08 -7.76
C ASP A 35 0.87 13.05 -9.22
N ASP A 36 0.42 14.01 -10.03
CA ASP A 36 0.80 14.12 -11.44
C ASP A 36 2.33 14.23 -11.64
N SER A 37 3.03 14.80 -10.65
CA SER A 37 4.49 14.91 -10.66
C SER A 37 5.21 13.55 -10.67
N GLU A 38 4.61 12.49 -10.13
CA GLU A 38 5.20 11.15 -10.15
C GLU A 38 5.28 10.62 -11.58
N ALA A 39 4.17 10.70 -12.32
CA ALA A 39 4.12 10.30 -13.74
C ALA A 39 5.05 11.16 -14.60
N HIS A 40 5.15 12.46 -14.32
CA HIS A 40 6.03 13.37 -15.05
C HIS A 40 7.53 13.05 -14.82
N THR A 41 7.89 12.69 -13.58
CA THR A 41 9.28 12.48 -13.17
C THR A 41 9.79 11.09 -13.53
N PHE A 42 8.97 10.06 -13.30
CA PHE A 42 9.39 8.66 -13.45
C PHE A 42 8.87 8.01 -14.72
N GLY A 43 7.81 8.55 -15.32
CA GLY A 43 7.16 7.99 -16.49
C GLY A 43 5.96 7.10 -16.12
N ILE A 44 4.97 7.08 -17.02
CA ILE A 44 3.69 6.40 -16.78
C ILE A 44 3.81 4.88 -16.66
N ALA A 45 4.70 4.24 -17.43
CA ALA A 45 4.91 2.80 -17.37
C ALA A 45 5.40 2.35 -15.98
N ASP A 46 6.43 3.03 -15.45
CA ASP A 46 6.95 2.72 -14.11
C ASP A 46 5.92 3.03 -13.01
N LEU A 47 5.07 4.05 -13.20
CA LEU A 47 3.95 4.31 -12.32
C LEU A 47 2.92 3.18 -12.33
N CYS A 48 2.52 2.68 -13.49
CA CYS A 48 1.60 1.56 -13.59
C CYS A 48 2.19 0.29 -12.96
N ALA A 49 3.49 0.01 -13.16
CA ALA A 49 4.19 -1.11 -12.52
C ALA A 49 4.22 -0.99 -10.98
N VAL A 50 4.47 0.22 -10.46
CA VAL A 50 4.42 0.49 -9.02
C VAL A 50 3.01 0.28 -8.46
N ILE A 51 1.99 0.80 -9.14
CA ILE A 51 0.58 0.62 -8.74
C ILE A 51 0.18 -0.85 -8.79
N ALA A 52 0.68 -1.65 -9.73
CA ALA A 52 0.39 -3.09 -9.81
C ALA A 52 0.82 -3.86 -8.54
N LEU A 53 1.82 -3.36 -7.80
CA LEU A 53 2.20 -3.91 -6.49
C LEU A 53 1.07 -3.83 -5.44
N MET A 54 0.07 -2.96 -5.65
CA MET A 54 -1.07 -2.78 -4.75
C MET A 54 -2.27 -3.69 -5.01
N SER A 55 -2.42 -4.23 -6.22
CA SER A 55 -3.32 -5.33 -6.61
C SER A 55 -3.50 -5.30 -8.12
N ALA A 56 -4.09 -6.35 -8.68
CA ALA A 56 -4.56 -6.34 -10.07
C ALA A 56 -5.74 -5.36 -10.30
N LYS A 57 -6.43 -4.93 -9.24
CA LYS A 57 -7.59 -4.02 -9.29
C LYS A 57 -7.38 -2.83 -8.34
N PRO A 58 -6.38 -1.97 -8.60
CA PRO A 58 -6.00 -0.92 -7.66
C PRO A 58 -7.07 0.18 -7.63
N LEU A 59 -7.28 0.77 -6.45
CA LEU A 59 -8.23 1.87 -6.27
C LEU A 59 -7.45 3.18 -6.16
N LEU A 60 -7.74 4.13 -7.06
CA LEU A 60 -6.88 5.29 -7.28
C LEU A 60 -7.62 6.61 -7.10
N LEU A 61 -6.92 7.63 -6.60
CA LEU A 61 -7.32 9.03 -6.65
C LEU A 61 -6.25 9.81 -7.41
N CYS A 62 -6.60 10.35 -8.57
CA CYS A 62 -5.66 11.09 -9.42
C CYS A 62 -6.40 12.16 -10.24
N SER A 63 -5.65 13.01 -10.92
CA SER A 63 -6.22 13.97 -11.87
C SER A 63 -6.91 13.26 -13.05
N PRO A 64 -7.85 13.93 -13.75
CA PRO A 64 -8.42 13.41 -14.98
C PRO A 64 -7.35 13.12 -16.06
N GLN A 65 -6.32 13.96 -16.15
CA GLN A 65 -5.23 13.79 -17.11
C GLN A 65 -4.42 12.54 -16.81
N LEU A 66 -4.08 12.30 -15.54
CA LEU A 66 -3.35 11.10 -15.15
C LEU A 66 -4.20 9.85 -15.32
N ARG A 67 -5.52 9.93 -15.05
CA ARG A 67 -6.45 8.84 -15.34
C ARG A 67 -6.39 8.42 -16.81
N GLU A 68 -6.43 9.36 -17.75
CA GLU A 68 -6.32 9.05 -19.19
C GLU A 68 -5.00 8.35 -19.53
N GLN A 69 -3.90 8.79 -18.93
CA GLN A 69 -2.58 8.18 -19.14
C GLN A 69 -2.51 6.75 -18.59
N ILE A 70 -3.06 6.51 -17.38
CA ILE A 70 -3.13 5.17 -16.78
C ILE A 70 -4.00 4.25 -17.62
N GLU A 71 -5.17 4.70 -18.07
CA GLU A 71 -6.06 3.91 -18.93
C GLU A 71 -5.40 3.49 -20.25
N ALA A 72 -4.48 4.29 -20.77
CA ALA A 72 -3.75 3.96 -21.99
C ALA A 72 -2.66 2.88 -21.79
N HIS A 73 -2.15 2.70 -20.56
CA HIS A 73 -1.03 1.78 -20.25
C HIS A 73 -1.43 0.61 -19.35
N LYS A 74 -2.64 0.61 -18.80
CA LYS A 74 -3.10 -0.40 -17.83
C LYS A 74 -3.06 -1.83 -18.35
N ALA A 75 -3.19 -2.02 -19.67
CA ALA A 75 -3.17 -3.34 -20.30
C ALA A 75 -1.77 -3.96 -20.30
N ASP A 76 -0.72 -3.14 -20.40
CA ASP A 76 0.67 -3.59 -20.43
C ASP A 76 1.12 -4.12 -19.06
N GLU A 77 0.56 -3.56 -17.98
CA GLU A 77 0.84 -3.95 -16.59
C GLU A 77 -0.26 -4.82 -15.97
N GLU A 78 -1.20 -5.30 -16.80
CA GLU A 78 -2.31 -6.19 -16.39
C GLU A 78 -3.16 -5.68 -15.21
N ILE A 79 -3.30 -4.35 -15.07
CA ILE A 79 -4.11 -3.73 -14.02
C ILE A 79 -5.48 -3.28 -14.53
N ASN A 80 -6.49 -3.36 -13.67
CA ASN A 80 -7.84 -2.86 -13.92
C ASN A 80 -8.27 -1.88 -12.81
N PRO A 81 -7.81 -0.62 -12.85
CA PRO A 81 -8.06 0.36 -11.81
C PRO A 81 -9.51 0.82 -11.75
N ALA A 82 -9.94 1.23 -10.55
CA ALA A 82 -11.14 2.04 -10.34
C ALA A 82 -10.77 3.36 -9.67
N TYR A 83 -11.50 4.43 -9.97
CA TYR A 83 -11.11 5.79 -9.62
C TYR A 83 -12.07 6.39 -8.60
N LEU A 84 -11.54 6.82 -7.46
CA LEU A 84 -12.28 7.57 -6.47
C LEU A 84 -12.62 8.96 -7.01
N GLN A 85 -13.90 9.33 -6.90
CA GLN A 85 -14.42 10.64 -7.22
C GLN A 85 -14.91 11.29 -5.92
N ILE A 86 -14.36 12.46 -5.60
CA ILE A 86 -14.74 13.23 -4.41
C ILE A 86 -15.84 14.21 -4.79
N SER A 87 -16.93 14.22 -4.03
CA SER A 87 -18.07 15.11 -4.17
C SER A 87 -18.44 15.70 -2.82
N GLY A 88 -17.78 16.79 -2.45
CA GLY A 88 -17.92 17.42 -1.13
C GLY A 88 -17.33 16.54 -0.03
N ASP A 89 -18.14 16.22 0.98
CA ASP A 89 -17.73 15.42 2.15
C ASP A 89 -17.85 13.89 1.92
N GLN A 90 -18.22 13.49 0.70
CA GLN A 90 -18.40 12.09 0.33
C GLN A 90 -17.63 11.75 -0.95
N ALA A 91 -17.43 10.47 -1.18
CA ALA A 91 -16.78 9.95 -2.38
C ALA A 91 -17.45 8.66 -2.88
N TYR A 92 -17.17 8.30 -4.13
CA TYR A 92 -17.60 7.04 -4.74
C TYR A 92 -16.56 6.55 -5.74
N LEU A 93 -16.54 5.25 -6.04
CA LEU A 93 -15.68 4.68 -7.08
C LEU A 93 -16.37 4.77 -8.45
N SER A 94 -15.64 5.21 -9.46
CA SER A 94 -16.01 5.16 -10.87
C SER A 94 -15.19 4.07 -11.57
N TYR A 95 -15.89 3.19 -12.27
CA TYR A 95 -15.30 2.10 -13.04
C TYR A 95 -15.25 2.44 -14.53
N SER A 96 -14.44 1.70 -15.30
CA SER A 96 -14.24 1.94 -16.74
C SER A 96 -15.48 1.69 -17.59
N ASP A 97 -16.41 0.85 -17.11
CA ASP A 97 -17.70 0.56 -17.76
C ASP A 97 -18.77 1.62 -17.46
N GLY A 98 -18.43 2.68 -16.72
CA GLY A 98 -19.35 3.73 -16.30
C GLY A 98 -20.16 3.38 -15.04
N ALA A 99 -19.97 2.19 -14.45
CA ALA A 99 -20.59 1.87 -13.18
C ALA A 99 -20.06 2.79 -12.07
N GLN A 100 -20.91 2.99 -11.06
CA GLN A 100 -20.59 3.76 -9.87
C GLN A 100 -20.80 2.91 -8.62
N GLY A 101 -19.81 2.94 -7.73
CA GLY A 101 -19.90 2.33 -6.42
C GLY A 101 -20.83 3.11 -5.48
N PRO A 102 -21.11 2.55 -4.29
CA PRO A 102 -21.87 3.26 -3.26
C PRO A 102 -21.12 4.51 -2.80
N VAL A 103 -21.88 5.57 -2.53
CA VAL A 103 -21.37 6.81 -1.95
C VAL A 103 -21.07 6.58 -0.46
N GLN A 104 -19.86 6.93 -0.03
CA GLN A 104 -19.38 6.75 1.34
C GLN A 104 -18.56 7.96 1.79
N PRO A 105 -18.40 8.18 3.11
CA PRO A 105 -17.41 9.13 3.63
C PRO A 105 -15.99 8.74 3.19
N TYR A 106 -15.06 9.68 3.30
CA TYR A 106 -13.64 9.41 3.11
C TYR A 106 -12.80 10.12 4.17
N PHE A 107 -11.60 9.60 4.39
CA PHE A 107 -10.57 10.21 5.22
C PHE A 107 -9.25 10.29 4.45
N ASP A 108 -8.68 11.49 4.33
CA ASP A 108 -7.42 11.72 3.61
C ASP A 108 -6.21 11.73 4.56
N LEU A 109 -5.50 10.61 4.67
CA LEU A 109 -4.26 10.50 5.46
C LEU A 109 -3.09 11.27 4.84
N THR A 110 -3.16 11.63 3.55
CA THR A 110 -2.14 12.47 2.92
C THR A 110 -2.26 13.92 3.40
N ALA A 111 -3.48 14.36 3.75
CA ALA A 111 -3.75 15.66 4.34
C ALA A 111 -3.59 15.66 5.88
N HIS A 112 -3.82 14.51 6.52
CA HIS A 112 -3.78 14.34 7.98
C HIS A 112 -2.86 13.18 8.40
N PRO A 113 -1.54 13.26 8.14
CA PRO A 113 -0.61 12.17 8.42
C PRO A 113 -0.50 11.83 9.92
N GLU A 114 -0.79 12.78 10.81
CA GLU A 114 -0.86 12.57 12.26
C GLU A 114 -1.94 11.57 12.67
N ALA A 115 -3.00 11.44 11.87
CA ALA A 115 -4.09 10.51 12.12
C ALA A 115 -3.70 9.04 11.81
N ALA A 116 -2.52 8.79 11.24
CA ALA A 116 -2.01 7.44 11.02
C ALA A 116 -1.90 6.60 12.30
N ALA A 117 -1.77 7.24 13.47
CA ALA A 117 -1.80 6.54 14.76
C ALA A 117 -3.15 5.84 15.03
N ASN A 118 -4.24 6.34 14.42
CA ASN A 118 -5.59 5.81 14.54
C ASN A 118 -5.99 4.97 13.31
N PHE A 119 -5.02 4.45 12.54
CA PHE A 119 -5.30 3.78 11.28
C PHE A 119 -6.22 2.57 11.45
N LEU A 120 -6.10 1.81 12.55
CA LEU A 120 -6.96 0.66 12.79
C LEU A 120 -8.42 1.06 13.03
N GLU A 121 -8.65 2.16 13.76
CA GLU A 121 -9.99 2.72 13.95
C GLU A 121 -10.58 3.23 12.63
N LEU A 122 -9.73 3.73 11.73
CA LEU A 122 -10.17 4.11 10.38
C LEU A 122 -10.60 2.88 9.56
N LEU A 123 -9.92 1.73 9.70
CA LEU A 123 -10.25 0.48 9.01
C LEU A 123 -11.61 -0.11 9.43
N GLU A 124 -12.05 0.15 10.66
CA GLU A 124 -13.33 -0.34 11.20
C GLU A 124 -14.54 0.44 10.70
N GLN A 125 -14.33 1.59 10.06
CA GLN A 125 -15.39 2.46 9.57
C GLN A 125 -15.69 2.18 8.10
N LYS A 126 -16.97 2.22 7.72
CA LYS A 126 -17.39 2.10 6.32
C LYS A 126 -17.12 3.41 5.58
N GLN A 127 -15.91 3.53 5.05
CA GLN A 127 -15.41 4.75 4.39
C GLN A 127 -14.27 4.43 3.41
N PHE A 128 -13.88 5.42 2.62
CA PHE A 128 -12.60 5.39 1.89
C PHE A 128 -11.47 5.93 2.77
N VAL A 129 -10.30 5.30 2.75
CA VAL A 129 -9.08 5.80 3.41
C VAL A 129 -8.04 6.07 2.33
N ILE A 130 -7.73 7.35 2.12
CA ILE A 130 -6.83 7.79 1.06
C ILE A 130 -5.41 7.85 1.61
N ILE A 131 -4.47 7.21 0.92
CA ILE A 131 -3.05 7.11 1.28
C ILE A 131 -2.16 7.47 0.10
N ASP A 132 -0.91 7.86 0.36
CA ASP A 132 0.08 8.16 -0.69
C ASP A 132 0.80 6.89 -1.20
N THR A 133 1.46 7.00 -2.35
CA THR A 133 2.23 5.92 -2.98
C THR A 133 3.37 5.42 -2.09
N ILE A 134 3.92 6.26 -1.21
CA ILE A 134 5.02 5.90 -0.30
C ILE A 134 4.52 4.98 0.83
N ALA A 135 3.33 5.24 1.35
CA ALA A 135 2.72 4.49 2.44
C ALA A 135 1.98 3.23 1.99
N MET A 136 1.68 3.11 0.69
CA MET A 136 0.72 2.14 0.17
C MET A 136 1.01 0.69 0.57
N LEU A 137 2.26 0.23 0.44
CA LEU A 137 2.63 -1.16 0.72
C LEU A 137 2.59 -1.48 2.22
N ILE A 138 3.04 -0.55 3.06
CA ILE A 138 3.00 -0.72 4.53
C ILE A 138 1.56 -0.75 5.02
N LEU A 139 0.75 0.26 4.64
CA LEU A 139 -0.62 0.38 5.15
C LEU A 139 -1.54 -0.72 4.59
N ARG A 140 -1.34 -1.15 3.34
CA ARG A 140 -2.00 -2.36 2.80
C ARG A 140 -1.67 -3.58 3.65
N SER A 141 -0.38 -3.84 3.90
CA SER A 141 0.04 -5.00 4.71
C SER A 141 -0.51 -4.96 6.14
N ILE A 142 -0.61 -3.77 6.75
CA ILE A 142 -1.23 -3.64 8.07
C ILE A 142 -2.72 -3.98 8.01
N SER A 143 -3.42 -3.55 6.95
CA SER A 143 -4.84 -3.85 6.76
C SER A 143 -5.14 -5.33 6.55
N THR A 144 -4.20 -6.12 6.01
CA THR A 144 -4.36 -7.57 5.87
C THR A 144 -4.06 -8.33 7.15
N VAL A 145 -3.21 -7.79 8.03
CA VAL A 145 -2.93 -8.38 9.36
C VAL A 145 -4.05 -8.08 10.36
N PHE A 146 -4.63 -6.89 10.31
CA PHE A 146 -5.62 -6.41 11.27
C PHE A 146 -6.82 -7.35 11.50
N PRO A 147 -7.45 -7.95 10.46
CA PRO A 147 -8.53 -8.92 10.64
C PRO A 147 -8.18 -10.07 11.60
N TRP A 148 -6.91 -10.49 11.60
CA TRP A 148 -6.44 -11.67 12.33
C TRP A 148 -5.82 -11.33 13.69
N ASP A 149 -5.07 -10.22 13.77
CA ASP A 149 -4.36 -9.84 15.00
C ASP A 149 -4.28 -8.31 15.14
N ARG A 150 -5.20 -7.74 15.91
CA ARG A 150 -5.22 -6.29 16.23
C ARG A 150 -3.97 -5.85 16.98
N LEU A 151 -3.42 -6.67 17.88
CA LEU A 151 -2.28 -6.27 18.71
C LEU A 151 -1.02 -6.16 17.85
N LEU A 152 -0.81 -7.13 16.97
CA LEU A 152 0.30 -7.13 16.01
C LEU A 152 0.14 -6.01 14.98
N ALA A 153 -1.06 -5.84 14.40
CA ALA A 153 -1.33 -4.72 13.49
C ALA A 153 -1.08 -3.37 14.18
N GLY A 154 -1.48 -3.22 15.44
CA GLY A 154 -1.23 -2.01 16.24
C GLY A 154 0.26 -1.77 16.49
N ASP A 155 1.07 -2.81 16.63
CA ASP A 155 2.52 -2.68 16.71
C ASP A 155 3.14 -2.22 15.39
N PHE A 156 2.66 -2.73 14.26
CA PHE A 156 3.08 -2.27 12.95
C PHE A 156 2.67 -0.82 12.68
N VAL A 157 1.48 -0.38 13.11
CA VAL A 157 1.08 1.04 13.05
C VAL A 157 2.05 1.91 13.86
N ARG A 158 2.41 1.52 15.08
CA ARG A 158 3.41 2.27 15.89
C ARG A 158 4.77 2.34 15.21
N GLN A 159 5.24 1.23 14.62
CA GLN A 159 6.49 1.20 13.86
C GLN A 159 6.42 2.13 12.65
N TYR A 160 5.30 2.14 11.92
CA TYR A 160 5.06 2.99 10.77
C TYR A 160 5.05 4.47 11.14
N VAL A 161 4.26 4.87 12.15
CA VAL A 161 4.18 6.25 12.62
C VAL A 161 5.56 6.76 13.02
N ARG A 162 6.34 5.93 13.74
CA ARG A 162 7.72 6.27 14.09
C ARG A 162 8.61 6.42 12.86
N ALA A 163 8.62 5.43 11.97
CA ALA A 163 9.46 5.46 10.78
C ALA A 163 9.12 6.63 9.84
N ARG A 164 7.83 6.97 9.70
CA ARG A 164 7.37 8.15 8.94
C ARG A 164 7.74 9.45 9.63
N GLY A 165 7.62 9.53 10.96
CA GLY A 165 8.04 10.70 11.74
C GLY A 165 9.55 10.97 11.72
N ASP A 166 10.35 9.92 11.51
CA ASP A 166 11.81 10.03 11.34
C ASP A 166 12.20 10.63 9.96
N LEU A 167 11.29 10.66 8.97
CA LEU A 167 11.48 11.29 7.65
C LEU A 167 11.24 12.80 7.75
N VAL A 168 12.26 13.53 8.20
CA VAL A 168 12.16 14.98 8.47
C VAL A 168 12.64 15.86 7.31
N ALA A 169 13.37 15.31 6.34
CA ALA A 169 13.89 16.06 5.20
C ALA A 169 13.10 15.75 3.91
N PRO A 170 12.81 16.74 3.05
CA PRO A 170 12.21 16.49 1.74
C PRO A 170 13.02 15.51 0.88
N ALA A 171 14.34 15.52 1.02
CA ALA A 171 15.24 14.58 0.34
C ALA A 171 15.02 13.11 0.77
N ASP A 172 14.52 12.86 1.98
CA ASP A 172 14.18 11.50 2.41
C ASP A 172 13.02 10.95 1.58
N TYR A 173 12.00 11.79 1.31
CA TYR A 173 10.83 11.40 0.50
C TYR A 173 11.19 11.22 -0.97
N ASP A 174 11.98 12.12 -1.54
CA ASP A 174 12.50 12.00 -2.91
C ASP A 174 13.32 10.71 -3.07
N LEU A 175 14.19 10.40 -2.10
CA LEU A 175 14.95 9.16 -2.10
C LEU A 175 14.06 7.91 -2.06
N LEU A 176 13.01 7.92 -1.22
CA LEU A 176 12.06 6.82 -1.15
C LEU A 176 11.28 6.64 -2.48
N GLN A 177 10.91 7.74 -3.13
CA GLN A 177 10.31 7.71 -4.48
C GLN A 177 11.31 7.12 -5.49
N GLN A 178 12.54 7.63 -5.57
CA GLN A 178 13.56 7.10 -6.47
C GLN A 178 13.78 5.60 -6.31
N ILE A 179 13.75 5.09 -5.08
CA ILE A 179 13.87 3.64 -4.81
C ILE A 179 12.62 2.89 -5.27
N ARG A 180 11.43 3.41 -4.98
CA ARG A 180 10.15 2.82 -5.39
C ARG A 180 10.05 2.66 -6.91
N TYR A 181 10.50 3.65 -7.65
CA TYR A 181 10.53 3.67 -9.12
C TYR A 181 11.80 3.06 -9.73
N GLY A 182 12.58 2.31 -8.95
CA GLY A 182 13.75 1.56 -9.43
C GLY A 182 14.93 2.41 -9.91
N ARG A 183 14.94 3.72 -9.62
CA ARG A 183 16.03 4.64 -10.01
C ARG A 183 17.25 4.51 -9.11
N LYS A 184 17.08 4.02 -7.88
CA LYS A 184 18.16 3.78 -6.93
C LYS A 184 17.97 2.47 -6.17
N ASP A 185 19.06 1.77 -5.90
CA ASP A 185 19.03 0.54 -5.12
C ASP A 185 18.86 0.85 -3.62
N GLY A 186 17.78 0.36 -3.02
CA GLY A 186 17.50 0.52 -1.59
C GLY A 186 18.47 -0.21 -0.66
N TYR A 187 19.27 -1.18 -1.14
CA TYR A 187 20.33 -1.79 -0.32
C TYR A 187 21.57 -0.89 -0.19
N SER A 188 21.81 -0.02 -1.17
CA SER A 188 22.98 0.88 -1.19
C SER A 188 22.94 1.98 -0.13
N ILE A 189 21.77 2.25 0.46
CA ILE A 189 21.56 3.42 1.33
C ILE A 189 21.67 3.14 2.83
N LYS A 190 21.94 1.89 3.23
CA LYS A 190 21.93 1.45 4.62
C LYS A 190 22.83 2.28 5.54
N ASP A 191 24.03 2.60 5.07
CA ASP A 191 25.06 3.28 5.86
C ASP A 191 25.10 4.80 5.59
N THR A 192 24.43 5.27 4.54
CA THR A 192 24.45 6.68 4.12
C THR A 192 23.17 7.42 4.49
N GLU A 193 22.01 6.76 4.46
CA GLU A 193 20.68 7.38 4.66
C GLU A 193 19.85 6.57 5.67
N PRO A 194 20.23 6.59 6.96
CA PRO A 194 19.66 5.69 7.98
C PRO A 194 18.15 5.89 8.21
N ARG A 195 17.62 7.10 7.98
CA ARG A 195 16.19 7.42 8.15
C ARG A 195 15.33 6.75 7.07
N ALA A 196 15.65 7.00 5.80
CA ALA A 196 14.99 6.34 4.67
C ALA A 196 15.16 4.82 4.74
N TYR A 197 16.35 4.33 5.14
CA TYR A 197 16.58 2.89 5.30
C TYR A 197 15.68 2.26 6.38
N GLN A 198 15.44 2.94 7.50
CA GLN A 198 14.53 2.44 8.55
C GLN A 198 13.09 2.27 8.01
N TYR A 199 12.62 3.21 7.19
CA TYR A 199 11.34 3.12 6.52
C TYR A 199 11.27 1.93 5.56
N LEU A 200 12.25 1.80 4.66
CA LEU A 200 12.32 0.68 3.71
C LEU A 200 12.45 -0.68 4.41
N ARG A 201 13.14 -0.73 5.54
CA ARG A 201 13.25 -1.97 6.34
C ARG A 201 11.87 -2.41 6.85
N LEU A 202 11.03 -1.46 7.26
CA LEU A 202 9.66 -1.76 7.68
C LEU A 202 8.81 -2.20 6.49
N GLU A 203 8.88 -1.48 5.37
CA GLU A 203 8.16 -1.84 4.13
C GLU A 203 8.49 -3.26 3.67
N ARG A 204 9.78 -3.60 3.54
CA ARG A 204 10.22 -4.93 3.14
C ARG A 204 9.79 -6.02 4.12
N LYS A 205 9.84 -5.72 5.43
CA LYS A 205 9.39 -6.66 6.46
C LYS A 205 7.91 -6.98 6.30
N LEU A 206 7.07 -6.00 6.02
CA LEU A 206 5.62 -6.19 5.96
C LEU A 206 5.18 -6.73 4.60
N PHE A 207 5.63 -6.11 3.52
CA PHE A 207 5.20 -6.45 2.17
C PHE A 207 5.63 -7.86 1.75
N LEU A 208 6.84 -8.31 2.12
CA LEU A 208 7.33 -9.64 1.76
C LEU A 208 6.78 -10.77 2.66
N GLN A 209 6.17 -10.43 3.80
CA GLN A 209 5.70 -11.43 4.78
C GLN A 209 4.23 -11.81 4.59
N TYR A 210 3.43 -10.95 3.96
CA TYR A 210 1.99 -11.18 3.82
C TYR A 210 1.65 -11.18 2.33
N PRO A 211 1.33 -12.36 1.74
CA PRO A 211 0.98 -12.45 0.34
C PRO A 211 -0.20 -11.53 0.04
N THR A 212 -0.14 -10.90 -1.12
CA THR A 212 -1.27 -10.19 -1.71
C THR A 212 -2.32 -11.24 -2.07
N GLU A 213 -3.58 -11.04 -1.71
CA GLU A 213 -4.70 -11.95 -2.03
C GLU A 213 -5.05 -11.97 -3.54
N ASP A 214 -4.04 -11.94 -4.41
CA ASP A 214 -4.17 -11.84 -5.87
C ASP A 214 -3.94 -13.21 -6.57
N ASP A 215 -4.00 -14.32 -5.81
CA ASP A 215 -4.13 -15.67 -6.39
C ASP A 215 -5.64 -15.98 -6.58
N ASP A 216 -6.23 -15.44 -7.66
CA ASP A 216 -7.46 -15.97 -8.28
C ASP A 216 -7.14 -17.26 -9.07
#